data_AF-A0A4Q3GXR5-F1
#
_entry.id   AF-A0A4Q3GXR5-F1
#
_cell.length_a   1.000
_cell.length_b   1.000
_cell.length_c   1.000
_cell.angle_alpha   90.00
_cell.angle_beta   90.00
_cell.angle_gamma   90.00
#
_symmetry.space_group_name_H-M   'P 1'
#
loop_
_entity.id
_entity.type
_entity.pdbx_description
1 polymer ?
#
loop_
_entity_poly.entity_id
_entity_poly.type
_entity_poly.pdbx_seq_one_letter_code
_entity_poly.pdbx_strand_id
1 'polypeptide(L)'
;ILDFDAGPGGDTLALVALLDGYTAAHSAEFFGIREVNGSTIVTLDADGAGTAFGAEDLLALHGVTGLTFDGLAYISTEVLI
;
A
#
# COMPACT_ATOMS: atom_id res chain seq x y z
N ILE A 1 -0.01 -11.58 -4.99
CA ILE A 1 0.65 -11.38 -6.31
C ILE A 1 1.89 -12.25 -6.32
N LEU A 2 2.04 -13.10 -7.34
CA LEU A 2 3.10 -14.13 -7.38
C LEU A 2 4.36 -13.69 -8.11
N ASP A 3 4.27 -12.62 -8.91
CA ASP A 3 5.28 -12.18 -9.87
C ASP A 3 5.43 -10.64 -9.89
N PHE A 4 5.10 -9.98 -8.77
CA PHE A 4 5.16 -8.52 -8.68
C PHE A 4 6.59 -8.01 -8.91
N ASP A 5 6.77 -7.20 -9.95
CA ASP A 5 8.05 -6.59 -10.27
C ASP A 5 8.17 -5.21 -9.60
N ALA A 6 8.96 -5.11 -8.54
CA ALA A 6 9.11 -3.85 -7.81
C ALA A 6 10.18 -2.94 -8.43
N GLY A 7 9.94 -1.63 -8.41
CA GLY A 7 10.92 -0.61 -8.80
C GLY A 7 10.59 0.13 -10.10
N PRO A 8 11.53 0.96 -10.61
CA PRO A 8 11.27 1.80 -11.77
C PRO A 8 10.91 1.00 -13.02
N GLY A 9 9.71 1.23 -13.56
CA GLY A 9 9.21 0.55 -14.76
C GLY A 9 8.58 -0.83 -14.50
N GLY A 10 8.52 -1.27 -13.24
CA GLY A 10 7.79 -2.46 -12.81
C GLY A 10 6.31 -2.21 -12.53
N ASP A 11 5.71 -3.10 -11.76
CA ASP A 11 4.32 -3.07 -11.38
C ASP A 11 4.00 -1.94 -10.39
N THR A 12 2.75 -1.47 -10.44
CA THR A 12 2.25 -0.43 -9.53
C THR A 12 1.02 -0.93 -8.78
N LEU A 13 0.96 -0.64 -7.47
CA LEU A 13 -0.24 -0.87 -6.66
C LEU A 13 -1.04 0.42 -6.52
N ALA A 14 -2.21 0.48 -7.16
CA ALA A 14 -3.13 1.61 -7.06
C ALA A 14 -4.01 1.50 -5.80
N LEU A 15 -3.42 1.71 -4.62
CA LEU A 15 -4.10 1.54 -3.33
C LEU A 15 -5.02 2.71 -2.97
N VAL A 16 -4.79 3.90 -3.56
CA VAL A 16 -5.59 5.12 -3.33
C VAL A 16 -7.08 4.95 -3.58
N ALA A 17 -7.46 4.10 -4.55
CA ALA A 17 -8.87 3.87 -4.88
C ALA A 17 -9.64 3.20 -3.74
N LEU A 18 -8.95 2.53 -2.81
CA LEU A 18 -9.56 1.94 -1.61
C LEU A 18 -9.90 2.99 -0.56
N LEU A 19 -9.36 4.19 -0.67
CA LEU A 19 -9.60 5.31 0.23
C LEU A 19 -10.64 6.30 -0.32
N ASP A 20 -11.39 5.92 -1.38
CA ASP A 20 -12.44 6.79 -1.91
C ASP A 20 -13.47 7.12 -0.81
N GLY A 21 -13.73 8.41 -0.62
CA GLY A 21 -14.57 8.92 0.48
C GLY A 21 -13.88 9.11 1.83
N TYR A 22 -12.59 8.76 1.97
CA TYR A 22 -11.79 9.03 3.17
C TYR A 22 -10.86 10.23 2.96
N THR A 23 -10.88 11.18 3.91
CA THR A 23 -9.96 12.31 3.94
C THR A 23 -8.93 12.11 5.04
N ALA A 24 -7.91 11.26 4.83
CA ALA A 24 -6.70 11.39 5.65
C ALA A 24 -5.80 12.46 5.06
N ALA A 25 -5.10 13.15 5.94
CA ALA A 25 -4.02 14.06 5.53
C ALA A 25 -2.89 13.27 4.84
N HIS A 26 -2.69 12.00 5.21
CA HIS A 26 -1.60 11.16 4.71
C HIS A 26 -2.02 9.69 4.53
N SER A 27 -1.77 9.10 3.37
CA SER A 27 -2.10 7.68 3.08
C SER A 27 -1.33 6.67 3.92
N ALA A 28 -0.18 7.06 4.45
CA ALA A 28 0.61 6.26 5.40
C ALA A 28 -0.12 6.03 6.74
N GLU A 29 -1.19 6.79 7.02
CA GLU A 29 -2.05 6.58 8.17
C GLU A 29 -2.93 5.33 7.98
N PHE A 30 -3.34 5.03 6.74
CA PHE A 30 -4.19 3.88 6.43
C PHE A 30 -3.42 2.64 6.01
N PHE A 31 -2.31 2.76 5.29
CA PHE A 31 -1.61 1.59 4.77
C PHE A 31 -0.38 1.23 5.59
N GLY A 32 -0.18 -0.07 5.81
CA GLY A 32 1.05 -0.62 6.39
C GLY A 32 1.76 -1.57 5.43
N ILE A 33 3.08 -1.69 5.59
CA ILE A 33 3.90 -2.69 4.90
C ILE A 33 4.69 -3.45 5.96
N ARG A 34 4.65 -4.78 5.90
CA ARG A 34 5.52 -5.65 6.70
C ARG A 34 5.98 -6.86 5.93
N GLU A 35 7.03 -7.52 6.38
CA GLU A 35 7.51 -8.76 5.77
C GLU A 35 7.13 -9.97 6.60
N VAL A 36 6.67 -11.03 5.92
CA VAL A 36 6.39 -12.33 6.51
C VAL A 36 6.89 -13.41 5.54
N ASN A 37 7.81 -14.26 5.99
CA ASN A 37 8.32 -15.41 5.24
C ASN A 37 8.81 -15.06 3.81
N GLY A 38 9.57 -13.97 3.66
CA GLY A 38 10.10 -13.53 2.36
C GLY A 38 9.04 -12.99 1.39
N SER A 39 7.84 -12.66 1.91
CA SER A 39 6.79 -11.97 1.17
C SER A 39 6.53 -10.61 1.83
N THR A 40 6.23 -9.61 1.02
CA THR A 40 5.75 -8.32 1.51
C THR A 40 4.24 -8.39 1.69
N ILE A 41 3.75 -8.04 2.86
CA ILE A 41 2.33 -7.95 3.20
C ILE A 41 1.95 -6.48 3.28
N VAL A 42 0.97 -6.07 2.46
CA VAL A 42 0.36 -4.75 2.55
C VAL A 42 -0.89 -4.88 3.42
N THR A 43 -1.02 -3.99 4.39
CA THR A 43 -2.18 -3.92 5.28
C THR A 43 -2.97 -2.65 5.08
N LEU A 44 -4.25 -2.70 5.45
CA LEU A 44 -5.13 -1.55 5.56
C LEU A 44 -5.63 -1.44 7.00
N ASP A 45 -5.36 -0.30 7.62
CA ASP A 45 -6.11 0.23 8.74
C ASP A 45 -7.19 1.15 8.17
N ALA A 46 -8.46 0.81 8.38
CA ALA A 46 -9.58 1.54 7.76
C ALA A 46 -9.92 2.86 8.48
N ASP A 47 -9.48 3.05 9.73
CA ASP A 47 -9.72 4.29 10.48
C ASP A 47 -8.53 5.26 10.42
N GLY A 48 -7.37 4.78 10.00
CA GLY A 48 -6.14 5.55 9.82
C GLY A 48 -5.54 6.07 11.14
N ALA A 49 -6.11 5.67 12.28
CA ALA A 49 -5.77 6.16 13.60
C ALA A 49 -5.07 5.08 14.44
N GLY A 50 -4.87 3.87 13.92
CA GLY A 50 -4.15 2.76 14.56
C GLY A 50 -4.79 2.29 15.87
N THR A 51 -6.05 2.64 16.13
CA THR A 51 -6.64 2.57 17.48
C THR A 51 -8.00 1.88 17.57
N ALA A 52 -8.97 2.16 16.68
CA ALA A 52 -10.31 1.58 16.80
C ALA A 52 -10.46 0.29 15.97
N PHE A 53 -9.71 0.15 14.88
CA PHE A 53 -9.62 -1.05 14.06
C PHE A 53 -8.16 -1.48 13.90
N GLY A 54 -7.88 -2.77 14.06
CA GLY A 54 -6.54 -3.30 13.81
C GLY A 54 -6.26 -3.34 12.30
N ALA A 55 -4.99 -3.16 11.91
CA ALA A 55 -4.59 -3.31 10.52
C ALA A 55 -4.90 -4.74 10.00
N GLU A 56 -5.59 -4.82 8.88
CA GLU A 56 -5.94 -6.08 8.21
C GLU A 56 -5.03 -6.34 7.00
N ASP A 57 -4.76 -7.61 6.70
CA ASP A 57 -3.98 -8.00 5.53
C ASP A 57 -4.79 -7.79 4.25
N LEU A 58 -4.31 -6.91 3.38
CA LEU A 58 -4.96 -6.61 2.09
C LEU A 58 -4.43 -7.53 0.99
N LEU A 59 -3.10 -7.64 0.88
CA LEU A 59 -2.46 -8.49 -0.13
C LEU A 59 -1.05 -8.90 0.28
N ALA A 60 -0.60 -10.03 -0.29
CA ALA A 60 0.77 -10.52 -0.19
C ALA A 60 1.47 -10.46 -1.55
N LEU A 61 2.68 -9.92 -1.58
CA LEU A 61 3.62 -9.92 -2.71
C LEU A 61 4.66 -11.01 -2.45
N HIS A 62 4.49 -12.17 -3.08
CA HIS A 62 5.34 -13.32 -2.80
C HIS A 62 6.72 -13.15 -3.43
N GLY A 63 7.77 -13.39 -2.66
CA GLY A 63 9.15 -13.27 -3.11
C GLY A 63 9.65 -11.82 -3.22
N VAL A 64 8.85 -10.83 -2.77
CA VAL A 64 9.23 -9.42 -2.74
C VAL A 64 9.56 -9.02 -1.31
N THR A 65 10.73 -8.43 -1.11
CA THR A 65 11.24 -7.95 0.18
C THR A 65 11.94 -6.60 0.00
N GLY A 66 12.15 -5.86 1.08
CA GLY A 66 12.79 -4.55 1.10
C GLY A 66 11.92 -3.43 0.54
N LEU A 67 10.63 -3.68 0.33
CA LEU A 67 9.71 -2.71 -0.24
C LEU A 67 9.32 -1.65 0.80
N THR A 68 9.44 -0.38 0.43
CA THR A 68 8.93 0.76 1.19
C THR A 68 7.79 1.42 0.42
N PHE A 69 6.99 2.26 1.09
CA PHE A 69 5.96 3.04 0.41
C PHE A 69 6.52 3.95 -0.67
N ASP A 70 7.71 4.52 -0.48
CA ASP A 70 8.41 5.31 -1.50
C ASP A 70 8.78 4.47 -2.74
N GLY A 71 8.99 3.16 -2.55
CA GLY A 71 9.25 2.20 -3.64
C GLY A 71 8.01 1.77 -4.41
N LEU A 72 6.81 2.03 -3.87
CA LEU A 72 5.55 1.92 -4.60
C LEU A 72 5.29 3.25 -5.29
N ALA A 73 5.52 3.33 -6.60
CA ALA A 73 5.24 4.55 -7.35
C ALA A 73 3.77 4.94 -7.17
N TYR A 74 3.52 5.97 -6.38
CA TYR A 74 2.20 6.48 -6.10
C TYR A 74 1.70 7.20 -7.36
N ILE A 75 0.76 6.61 -8.12
CA ILE A 75 0.05 7.37 -9.16
C ILE A 75 -1.01 8.21 -8.45
N SER A 76 -0.61 9.40 -8.02
CA SER A 76 -1.52 10.51 -7.84
C SER A 76 -1.98 10.93 -9.23
N THR A 77 -3.19 10.53 -9.64
CA THR A 77 -3.83 11.11 -10.82
C THR A 77 -4.37 12.48 -10.44
N GLU A 78 -3.49 13.49 -10.35
CA GLU A 78 -3.95 14.86 -10.52
C GLU A 78 -4.14 15.08 -12.02
N VAL A 79 -5.41 15.01 -12.44
CA VAL A 79 -5.82 15.62 -13.70
C VAL A 79 -5.70 17.13 -13.50
N LEU A 80 -4.63 17.71 -14.04
CA LEU A 80 -4.51 19.15 -14.19
C LEU A 80 -5.58 19.60 -15.21
N ILE A 81 -6.66 20.22 -14.73
CA ILE A 81 -7.60 21.03 -15.52
C ILE A 81 -7.21 22.51 -15.42
#